data_AF-A0A1M6RXQ3-F1
#
_entry.id   AF-A0A1M6RXQ3-F1
#
_cell.length_a   1.000
_cell.length_b   1.000
_cell.length_c   1.000
_cell.angle_alpha   90.00
_cell.angle_beta   90.00
_cell.angle_gamma   90.00
#
_symmetry.space_group_name_H-M   'P 1'
#
loop_
_entity.id
_entity.type
_entity.pdbx_description
1 polymer ?
#
loop_
_entity_poly.entity_id
_entity_poly.type
_entity_poly.pdbx_seq_one_letter_code
_entity_poly.pdbx_strand_id
1 'polypeptide(L)'
;MRKSVYQTIISVLILVIFASVIAIVNTEVSLKYETDNPKECISEITGKDLCEFIKIFKIIVIGCLILTSGMISFRYKIIKD
;
A
#
# COMPACT_ATOMS: atom_id res chain seq x y z
N MET A 1 6.29 18.89 15.66
CA MET A 1 6.15 17.51 16.16
C MET A 1 7.47 17.08 16.78
N ARG A 2 7.44 16.32 17.89
CA ARG A 2 8.66 15.76 18.49
C ARG A 2 9.33 14.82 17.47
N LYS A 3 10.65 14.91 17.33
CA LYS A 3 11.42 14.15 16.33
C LYS A 3 11.15 12.64 16.36
N SER A 4 10.99 12.05 17.56
CA SER A 4 10.66 10.63 17.71
C SER A 4 9.33 10.26 17.03
N VAL A 5 8.28 11.04 17.27
CA VAL A 5 6.95 10.81 16.67
C VAL A 5 7.01 10.91 15.14
N TYR A 6 7.74 11.90 14.62
CA TYR A 6 7.93 12.05 13.18
C TYR A 6 8.62 10.83 12.57
N GLN A 7 9.68 10.33 13.21
CA GLN A 7 10.40 9.13 12.76
C GLN A 7 9.52 7.88 12.83
N THR A 8 8.73 7.73 13.90
CA THR A 8 7.77 6.61 14.01
C THR A 8 6.75 6.64 12.89
N ILE A 9 6.17 7.80 12.56
CA ILE A 9 5.19 7.91 11.47
C ILE A 9 5.82 7.54 10.12
N ILE A 10 7.01 8.07 9.82
CA ILE A 10 7.72 7.73 8.57
C ILE A 10 8.01 6.23 8.50
N SER A 11 8.47 5.63 9.60
CA SER A 11 8.74 4.19 9.66
C SER A 11 7.48 3.36 9.42
N VAL A 12 6.35 3.75 10.00
CA VAL A 12 5.05 3.10 9.76
C VAL A 12 4.62 3.25 8.31
N LEU A 13 4.75 4.44 7.71
CA LEU A 13 4.40 4.66 6.30
C LEU A 13 5.22 3.77 5.36
N ILE A 14 6.53 3.64 5.59
CA ILE A 14 7.39 2.74 4.82
C ILE A 14 6.94 1.28 4.97
N LEU A 15 6.60 0.86 6.19
CA LEU A 15 6.12 -0.50 6.46
C LEU A 15 4.78 -0.78 5.76
N VAL A 16 3.85 0.18 5.75
CA VAL A 16 2.57 0.08 5.03
C VAL A 16 2.79 -0.05 3.53
N ILE A 17 3.73 0.72 2.95
CA ILE A 17 4.08 0.62 1.53
C ILE A 17 4.58 -0.80 1.22
N PHE A 18 5.53 -1.30 2.02
CA PHE A 18 6.10 -2.63 1.81
C PHE A 18 5.04 -3.74 1.92
N ALA A 19 4.22 -3.70 2.96
CA ALA A 19 3.12 -4.65 3.16
C ALA A 19 2.10 -4.61 2.01
N SER A 20 1.77 -3.41 1.50
CA SER A 20 0.84 -3.25 0.38
C SER A 20 1.38 -3.82 -0.92
N VAL A 21 2.69 -3.68 -1.19
CA VAL A 21 3.34 -4.29 -2.36
C VAL A 21 3.28 -5.82 -2.27
N ILE A 22 3.57 -6.40 -1.10
CA ILE A 22 3.43 -7.85 -0.88
C ILE A 22 1.98 -8.29 -1.11
N ALA A 23 1.00 -7.53 -0.60
CA ALA A 23 -0.41 -7.83 -0.82
C ALA A 23 -0.79 -7.83 -2.30
N ILE A 24 -0.29 -6.87 -3.09
CA ILE A 24 -0.51 -6.84 -4.55
C ILE A 24 0.06 -8.10 -5.19
N VAL A 25 1.31 -8.45 -4.91
CA VAL A 25 1.95 -9.65 -5.50
C VAL A 25 1.17 -10.92 -5.13
N ASN A 26 0.76 -11.06 -3.88
CA ASN A 26 -0.05 -12.21 -3.46
C ASN A 26 -1.41 -12.24 -4.17
N THR A 27 -2.03 -11.07 -4.38
CA THR A 27 -3.31 -10.99 -5.08
C THR A 27 -3.16 -11.29 -6.58
N GLU A 28 -2.04 -10.90 -7.21
CA GLU A 28 -1.71 -11.27 -8.59
C GLU A 28 -1.44 -12.78 -8.74
N VAL A 29 -0.82 -13.39 -7.72
CA VAL A 29 -0.68 -14.84 -7.62
C VAL A 29 -2.05 -15.51 -7.48
N SER A 30 -2.90 -15.03 -6.59
CA SER A 30 -4.29 -15.52 -6.46
C SER A 30 -5.07 -15.36 -7.77
N LEU A 31 -4.91 -14.25 -8.49
CA LEU A 31 -5.56 -14.06 -9.80
C LEU A 31 -5.12 -15.11 -10.83
N LYS A 32 -3.90 -15.65 -10.71
CA LYS A 32 -3.41 -16.68 -11.63
C LYS A 32 -3.93 -18.08 -11.29
N TYR A 33 -4.20 -18.37 -10.02
CA TYR A 33 -4.51 -19.73 -9.54
C TYR A 33 -5.95 -19.92 -9.08
N GLU A 34 -6.68 -18.83 -8.81
CA GLU A 34 -8.04 -18.84 -8.28
C GLU A 34 -9.08 -18.39 -9.30
N THR A 35 -8.68 -18.06 -10.53
CA THR A 35 -9.60 -17.74 -11.64
C THR A 35 -9.30 -18.61 -12.85
N ASP A 36 -10.34 -19.08 -13.53
CA ASP A 36 -10.22 -19.88 -14.75
C ASP A 36 -9.59 -19.10 -15.91
N ASN A 37 -9.69 -17.76 -15.89
CA ASN A 37 -9.14 -16.88 -16.92
C ASN A 37 -8.50 -15.62 -16.29
N PRO A 38 -7.31 -15.18 -16.74
CA PRO A 38 -6.67 -13.95 -16.27
C PRO A 38 -7.47 -12.66 -16.54
N LYS A 39 -8.55 -12.72 -17.33
CA LYS A 39 -9.50 -11.61 -17.51
C LYS A 39 -10.63 -11.59 -16.49
N GLU A 40 -10.81 -12.67 -15.73
CA GLU A 40 -11.78 -12.75 -14.65
C GLU A 40 -11.17 -12.24 -13.35
N CYS A 41 -11.96 -11.50 -12.60
CA CYS A 41 -11.52 -10.80 -11.39
C CYS A 41 -12.05 -11.44 -10.11
N ILE A 42 -13.05 -12.32 -10.21
CA ILE A 42 -13.68 -12.98 -9.07
C ILE A 42 -12.96 -14.30 -8.79
N SER A 43 -12.41 -14.44 -7.60
CA SER A 43 -11.84 -15.70 -7.11
C SER A 43 -12.92 -16.78 -6.97
N GLU A 44 -12.70 -17.95 -7.54
CA GLU A 44 -13.60 -19.11 -7.38
C GLU A 44 -13.52 -19.72 -5.98
N ILE A 45 -12.39 -19.52 -5.29
CA ILE A 45 -12.15 -20.06 -3.94
C ILE A 45 -12.81 -19.16 -2.89
N THR A 46 -12.62 -17.85 -3.01
CA THR A 46 -12.99 -16.88 -1.98
C THR A 46 -14.20 -16.01 -2.35
N GLY A 47 -14.60 -15.99 -3.62
CA GLY A 47 -15.67 -15.13 -4.14
C GLY A 47 -15.33 -13.64 -4.18
N LYS A 48 -14.08 -13.25 -3.92
CA LYS A 48 -13.65 -11.84 -3.82
C LYS A 48 -13.21 -11.29 -5.17
N ASP A 49 -13.40 -9.99 -5.36
CA ASP A 49 -12.86 -9.24 -6.50
C ASP A 49 -11.38 -8.90 -6.29
N LEU A 50 -10.51 -9.76 -6.81
CA LEU A 50 -9.05 -9.64 -6.73
C LEU A 50 -8.55 -8.39 -7.49
N CYS A 51 -9.21 -8.00 -8.57
CA CYS A 51 -8.85 -6.81 -9.35
C CYS A 51 -9.11 -5.52 -8.57
N GLU A 52 -10.26 -5.43 -7.89
CA GLU A 52 -10.58 -4.32 -7.01
C GLU A 52 -9.57 -4.24 -5.85
N PHE A 53 -9.22 -5.37 -5.24
CA PHE A 53 -8.19 -5.44 -4.20
C PHE A 53 -6.84 -4.89 -4.68
N ILE A 54 -6.37 -5.31 -5.87
CA ILE A 54 -5.13 -4.79 -6.45
C ILE A 54 -5.22 -3.28 -6.68
N LYS A 55 -6.36 -2.78 -7.19
CA LYS A 55 -6.58 -1.36 -7.44
C LYS A 55 -6.53 -0.53 -6.15
N ILE A 56 -7.19 -1.01 -5.10
CA ILE A 56 -7.19 -0.35 -3.78
C ILE A 56 -5.77 -0.29 -3.22
N PHE A 57 -5.01 -1.39 -3.23
CA PHE A 57 -3.64 -1.38 -2.73
C PHE A 57 -2.72 -0.47 -3.54
N LYS A 58 -2.89 -0.40 -4.87
CA LYS A 58 -2.16 0.57 -5.72
C LYS A 58 -2.46 2.02 -5.31
N ILE A 59 -3.72 2.35 -5.03
CA ILE A 59 -4.12 3.68 -4.56
C ILE A 59 -3.48 3.98 -3.19
N ILE A 60 -3.49 3.01 -2.27
CA ILE A 60 -2.85 3.14 -0.94
C ILE A 60 -1.36 3.43 -1.09
N VAL A 61 -0.64 2.66 -1.92
CA VAL A 61 0.80 2.87 -2.16
C VAL A 61 1.06 4.28 -2.69
N ILE A 62 0.30 4.74 -3.69
CA ILE A 62 0.45 6.08 -4.26
C ILE A 62 0.20 7.16 -3.18
N GLY A 63 -0.87 7.02 -2.40
CA GLY A 63 -1.20 7.94 -1.30
C GLY A 63 -0.08 8.00 -0.25
N CYS A 64 0.43 6.84 0.18
CA CYS A 64 1.54 6.78 1.14
C CYS A 64 2.83 7.40 0.60
N LEU A 65 3.13 7.23 -0.70
CA LEU A 65 4.31 7.87 -1.32
C LEU A 65 4.18 9.39 -1.35
N ILE A 66 3.01 9.92 -1.70
CA ILE A 66 2.74 11.37 -1.69
C ILE A 66 2.88 11.92 -0.26
N LEU A 67 2.28 11.26 0.73
CA LEU A 67 2.37 11.67 2.13
C LEU A 67 3.80 11.64 2.65
N THR A 68 4.53 10.55 2.38
CA THR A 68 5.92 10.40 2.81
C THR A 68 6.81 11.46 2.16
N SER A 69 6.65 11.69 0.86
CA SER A 69 7.37 12.74 0.12
C SER A 69 7.07 14.13 0.67
N GLY A 70 5.79 14.43 0.94
CA GLY A 70 5.37 15.70 1.54
C GLY A 70 5.97 15.91 2.93
N MET A 71 5.92 14.89 3.80
CA MET A 71 6.51 14.95 5.13
C MET A 71 8.01 15.20 5.09
N ILE A 72 8.74 14.50 4.21
CA ILE A 72 10.18 14.67 4.02
C ILE A 72 10.51 16.07 3.50
N SER A 73 9.75 16.57 2.53
CA SER A 73 9.94 17.89 1.92
C SER A 73 9.73 19.02 2.94
N PHE A 74 8.71 18.90 3.79
CA PHE A 74 8.38 19.89 4.82
C PHE A 74 8.99 19.56 6.19
N ARG A 75 9.98 18.67 6.27
CA ARG A 75 10.55 18.18 7.55
C ARG A 75 10.95 19.30 8.51
N TYR A 76 11.56 20.37 8.00
CA TYR A 76 12.04 21.50 8.80
C TYR A 76 10.92 22.38 9.36
N LYS A 77 9.73 22.34 8.75
CA LYS A 77 8.55 23.06 9.23
C LYS A 77 7.71 22.20 10.18
N ILE A 78 7.77 20.88 10.02
CA ILE A 78 6.97 19.90 10.79
C ILE A 78 7.67 19.48 12.08
N ILE A 79 8.98 19.23 12.03
CA ILE A 79 9.78 18.90 13.21
C ILE A 79 10.01 20.21 13.97
N LYS A 80 9.60 20.24 15.23
CA LYS A 80 9.84 21.38 16.12
C LYS A 80 11.03 20.95 16.98
N ASP A 81 12.14 21.66 16.84
CA ASP A 81 13.32 21.47 17.70
C ASP A 81 12.97 21.71 19.17
#